data_AF-A0A2G1YDM6-F1
#
_entry.id   AF-A0A2G1YDM6-F1
#
_cell.length_a   1.000
_cell.length_b   1.000
_cell.length_c   1.000
_cell.angle_alpha   90.00
_cell.angle_beta   90.00
_cell.angle_gamma   90.00
#
_symmetry.space_group_name_H-M   'P 1'
#
loop_
_entity.id
_entity.type
_entity.pdbx_description
1 polymer ?
#
loop_
_entity_poly.entity_id
_entity_poly.type
_entity_poly.pdbx_seq_one_letter_code
_entity_poly.pdbx_strand_id
1 'polypeptide(L)'
;MKREKQLNSNILKLKSLLFYILLVFFLVQCRQGGHLPSGDPDNGGLVLPGGFEALVVVDSLKGRARHLSINTNGDIYVKLRFADSIGGNAALRDTNGDGKADIIKIFDDYIDKSSYGTEMKVHNGYLYFSSVTRIFRQKLTNRLVPDTEMELILTDTQRPRQHDTKPIAFDNEGHLYTIFGAPSDACQVDDRSPLSPGMYPCPILEKRAGIWRFDANKKGQFQEDGKKFATGLRSVVGLQWNNEDNNLFAVLHGRDYLHNTWPRQFSVWEGAVLPSEVFLKLEEGANAGWPYHYYDQIKGKYFLSPEYGGDGEKQGDVSNLAEPSVSFPGHFAPNDLLFYTGNQFPERYKNGAFIAFHGSTSSDPYPQSGYFIGFVPMKNGAPSGPWEVFADGFAGVDTIASTSDAKYRPMGLAMGPDGSLYVSDSKKGKIWRILYKGDRENFGKAQLSAMEKRKMTAPNIKTPDEIKDILVPEGMEHTDGKEITEAAQLFNTFCSVCHQRNGLGNARFPPLNGTKWVLGDKATLISVILNGLRGEITVKGKSYTNAMPKLNMLEDEEIADILTYIRQNFGNTASTVTAEEVAKVRKANEL
;
A
#
# COMPACT_ATOMS: atom_id res chain seq x y z
N MET A 1 73.67 30.87 -20.69
CA MET A 1 72.85 31.73 -21.58
C MET A 1 71.87 31.00 -22.53
N LYS A 2 72.27 30.07 -23.43
CA LYS A 2 71.28 29.38 -24.31
C LYS A 2 70.37 28.37 -23.57
N ARG A 3 70.89 27.64 -22.58
CA ARG A 3 70.11 26.67 -21.78
C ARG A 3 69.06 27.31 -20.86
N GLU A 4 69.34 28.45 -20.24
CA GLU A 4 68.37 29.18 -19.39
C GLU A 4 67.20 29.75 -20.19
N LYS A 5 67.44 30.28 -21.39
CA LYS A 5 66.36 30.77 -22.27
C LYS A 5 65.40 29.66 -22.68
N GLN A 6 65.91 28.44 -22.88
CA GLN A 6 65.09 27.29 -23.26
C GLN A 6 64.29 26.73 -22.07
N LEU A 7 64.87 26.74 -20.87
CA LEU A 7 64.16 26.35 -19.64
C LEU A 7 63.01 27.32 -19.33
N ASN A 8 63.25 28.63 -19.45
CA ASN A 8 62.23 29.65 -19.23
C ASN A 8 61.10 29.60 -20.28
N SER A 9 61.41 29.28 -21.54
CA SER A 9 60.41 29.08 -22.59
C SER A 9 59.51 27.87 -22.32
N ASN A 10 60.08 26.76 -21.84
CA ASN A 10 59.30 25.57 -21.49
C ASN A 10 58.42 25.77 -20.26
N ILE A 11 58.89 26.52 -19.25
CA ILE A 11 58.08 26.87 -18.07
C ILE A 11 56.91 27.79 -18.46
N LEU A 12 57.11 28.72 -19.39
CA LEU A 12 56.04 29.59 -19.88
C LEU A 12 54.97 28.80 -20.65
N LYS A 13 55.38 27.83 -21.48
CA LYS A 13 54.45 26.94 -22.20
C LYS A 13 53.68 26.03 -21.26
N LEU A 14 54.31 25.51 -20.20
CA LEU A 14 53.65 24.66 -19.22
C LEU A 14 52.63 25.45 -18.39
N LYS A 15 52.95 26.69 -18.00
CA LYS A 15 52.00 27.60 -17.31
C LYS A 15 50.82 27.99 -18.19
N SER A 16 51.06 28.23 -19.48
CA SER A 16 50.00 28.50 -20.45
C SER A 16 49.08 27.29 -20.64
N LEU A 17 49.65 26.08 -20.76
CA LEU A 17 48.87 24.84 -20.89
C LEU A 17 48.03 24.55 -19.63
N LEU A 18 48.58 24.75 -18.42
CA LEU A 18 47.82 24.66 -17.17
C LEU A 18 46.72 25.71 -17.06
N PHE A 19 46.96 26.93 -17.55
CA PHE A 19 45.95 27.99 -17.58
C PHE A 19 44.80 27.66 -18.55
N TYR A 20 45.09 27.10 -19.73
CA TYR A 20 44.08 26.64 -20.67
C TYR A 20 43.30 25.41 -20.16
N ILE A 21 43.95 24.47 -19.47
CA ILE A 21 43.27 23.32 -18.83
C ILE A 21 42.35 23.80 -17.70
N LEU A 22 42.77 24.77 -16.88
CA LEU A 22 41.92 25.41 -15.88
C LEU A 22 40.75 26.18 -16.52
N LEU A 23 40.97 26.87 -17.65
CA LEU A 23 39.92 27.59 -18.36
C LEU A 23 38.88 26.64 -18.98
N VAL A 24 39.31 25.47 -19.48
CA VAL A 24 38.42 24.43 -20.00
C VAL A 24 37.64 23.75 -18.87
N PHE A 25 38.24 23.55 -17.69
CA PHE A 25 37.50 23.09 -16.50
C PHE A 25 36.47 24.13 -16.01
N PHE A 26 36.77 25.42 -16.09
CA PHE A 26 35.83 26.50 -15.78
C PHE A 26 34.71 26.65 -16.83
N LEU A 27 34.96 26.32 -18.10
CA LEU A 27 33.94 26.38 -19.16
C LEU A 27 33.09 25.11 -19.28
N VAL A 28 33.49 23.99 -18.65
CA VAL A 28 32.70 22.74 -18.56
C VAL A 28 31.88 22.67 -17.26
N GLN A 29 32.18 23.51 -16.26
CA GLN A 29 31.36 23.70 -15.07
C GLN A 29 30.45 24.93 -15.18
N CYS A 30 29.49 24.91 -16.10
CA CYS A 30 28.23 25.66 -15.97
C CYS A 30 27.19 25.20 -17.02
N ARG A 31 26.68 23.96 -16.86
CA ARG A 31 25.24 23.72 -17.04
C ARG A 31 24.63 23.56 -15.64
N GLN A 32 24.73 24.61 -14.82
CA GLN A 32 23.98 24.68 -13.57
C GLN A 32 22.72 25.50 -13.80
N GLY A 33 21.58 24.89 -13.46
CA GLY A 33 20.32 25.56 -13.21
C GLY A 33 19.42 25.77 -14.43
N GLY A 34 18.91 24.69 -15.03
CA GLY A 34 17.58 24.82 -15.63
C GLY A 34 16.65 25.35 -14.54
N HIS A 35 16.02 26.51 -14.78
CA HIS A 35 15.12 27.12 -13.81
C HIS A 35 14.05 26.08 -13.42
N LEU A 36 13.96 25.75 -12.13
CA LEU A 36 12.91 24.84 -11.67
C LEU A 36 11.55 25.46 -12.02
N PRO A 37 10.59 24.66 -12.54
CA PRO A 37 9.26 25.19 -12.81
C PRO A 37 8.61 25.69 -11.52
N SER A 38 7.66 26.60 -11.67
CA SER A 38 6.89 27.08 -10.52
C SER A 38 5.89 26.03 -10.07
N GLY A 39 5.69 25.90 -8.76
CA GLY A 39 4.56 25.14 -8.21
C GLY A 39 3.22 25.73 -8.61
N ASP A 40 2.19 24.90 -8.58
CA ASP A 40 0.81 25.38 -8.70
C ASP A 40 0.42 26.15 -7.42
N PRO A 41 -0.45 27.18 -7.50
CA PRO A 41 -0.75 28.05 -6.36
C PRO A 41 -1.25 27.33 -5.09
N ASP A 42 -1.87 26.17 -5.23
CA ASP A 42 -2.40 25.33 -4.15
C ASP A 42 -1.61 24.01 -3.98
N ASN A 43 -0.39 23.93 -4.55
CA ASN A 43 0.41 22.70 -4.63
C ASN A 43 -0.34 21.50 -5.25
N GLY A 44 -1.32 21.76 -6.13
CA GLY A 44 -2.19 20.72 -6.67
C GLY A 44 -3.05 20.03 -5.61
N GLY A 45 -3.33 20.73 -4.50
CA GLY A 45 -4.08 20.25 -3.34
C GLY A 45 -3.22 19.59 -2.24
N LEU A 46 -1.90 19.60 -2.37
CA LEU A 46 -1.01 18.97 -1.38
C LEU A 46 -0.62 19.92 -0.24
N VAL A 47 -0.50 19.35 0.95
CA VAL A 47 0.14 19.98 2.10
C VAL A 47 1.54 19.41 2.25
N LEU A 48 2.54 20.29 2.28
CA LEU A 48 3.97 19.98 2.22
C LEU A 48 4.74 20.72 3.32
N PRO A 49 5.99 20.30 3.65
CA PRO A 49 6.85 21.05 4.54
C PRO A 49 7.22 22.41 3.94
N GLY A 50 7.54 23.39 4.78
CA GLY A 50 7.91 24.72 4.34
C GLY A 50 9.06 24.73 3.32
N GLY A 51 8.93 25.51 2.25
CA GLY A 51 9.92 25.60 1.18
C GLY A 51 9.78 24.54 0.08
N PHE A 52 8.90 23.55 0.26
CA PHE A 52 8.47 22.68 -0.83
C PHE A 52 7.29 23.28 -1.60
N GLU A 53 7.31 23.08 -2.90
CA GLU A 53 6.21 23.39 -3.83
C GLU A 53 5.84 22.13 -4.61
N ALA A 54 4.61 22.03 -5.09
CA ALA A 54 4.23 20.99 -6.05
C ALA A 54 3.50 21.57 -7.25
N LEU A 55 3.69 20.95 -8.41
CA LEU A 55 2.89 21.16 -9.60
C LEU A 55 2.24 19.86 -10.04
N VAL A 56 1.12 19.99 -10.74
CA VAL A 56 0.41 18.89 -11.38
C VAL A 56 0.98 18.71 -12.78
N VAL A 57 1.61 17.55 -13.00
CA VAL A 57 2.17 17.14 -14.30
C VAL A 57 1.04 16.79 -15.26
N VAL A 58 0.03 16.08 -14.74
CA VAL A 58 -1.22 15.71 -15.44
C VAL A 58 -2.32 15.52 -14.40
N ASP A 59 -3.54 15.99 -14.66
CA ASP A 59 -4.66 15.90 -13.71
C ASP A 59 -5.36 14.53 -13.68
N SER A 60 -5.27 13.78 -14.77
CA SER A 60 -5.84 12.43 -14.88
C SER A 60 -5.24 11.67 -16.04
N LEU A 61 -5.11 10.36 -15.90
CA LEU A 61 -4.70 9.46 -16.97
C LEU A 61 -5.81 8.43 -17.21
N LYS A 62 -6.16 8.24 -18.49
CA LYS A 62 -6.99 7.10 -18.88
C LYS A 62 -6.27 5.81 -18.47
N GLY A 63 -7.01 4.87 -17.87
CA GLY A 63 -6.43 3.67 -17.26
C GLY A 63 -5.97 3.85 -15.81
N ARG A 64 -5.78 5.09 -15.33
CA ARG A 64 -5.32 5.48 -13.98
C ARG A 64 -3.90 4.97 -13.66
N ALA A 65 -3.14 5.69 -12.84
CA ALA A 65 -1.74 5.37 -12.62
C ALA A 65 -1.51 4.33 -11.51
N ARG A 66 -0.45 3.53 -11.67
CA ARG A 66 0.20 2.70 -10.65
C ARG A 66 1.62 3.24 -10.44
N HIS A 67 2.66 2.41 -10.47
CA HIS A 67 4.03 2.88 -10.36
C HIS A 67 4.43 3.69 -11.60
N LEU A 68 5.47 4.49 -11.45
CA LEU A 68 6.01 5.32 -12.50
C LEU A 68 7.54 5.35 -12.40
N SER A 69 8.19 5.70 -13.51
CA SER A 69 9.63 5.90 -13.57
C SER A 69 9.94 7.11 -14.43
N ILE A 70 11.00 7.84 -14.08
CA ILE A 70 11.46 9.01 -14.84
C ILE A 70 12.79 8.63 -15.49
N ASN A 71 12.88 8.84 -16.81
CA ASN A 71 14.12 8.63 -17.55
C ASN A 71 15.05 9.84 -17.40
N THR A 72 16.32 9.66 -17.74
CA THR A 72 17.35 10.71 -17.62
C THR A 72 17.08 11.94 -18.49
N ASN A 73 16.30 11.78 -19.56
CA ASN A 73 15.84 12.87 -20.42
C ASN A 73 14.57 13.58 -19.92
N GLY A 74 14.00 13.15 -18.80
CA GLY A 74 12.77 13.70 -18.21
C GLY A 74 11.47 13.03 -18.69
N ASP A 75 11.53 12.07 -19.61
CA ASP A 75 10.33 11.31 -19.99
C ASP A 75 9.79 10.53 -18.79
N ILE A 76 8.46 10.51 -18.68
CA ILE A 76 7.76 9.87 -17.58
C ILE A 76 7.04 8.63 -18.12
N TYR A 77 7.38 7.48 -17.57
CA TYR A 77 6.73 6.21 -17.88
C TYR A 77 5.84 5.81 -16.71
N VAL A 78 4.63 5.36 -17.00
CA VAL A 78 3.60 5.10 -15.98
C VAL A 78 2.99 3.75 -16.26
N LYS A 79 2.92 2.88 -15.24
CA LYS A 79 2.08 1.69 -15.28
C LYS A 79 0.63 2.11 -15.13
N LEU A 80 -0.25 1.62 -16.00
CA LEU A 80 -1.69 1.85 -15.86
C LEU A 80 -2.34 0.74 -15.02
N ARG A 81 -3.27 1.14 -14.14
CA ARG A 81 -4.07 0.22 -13.33
C ARG A 81 -5.01 -0.59 -14.19
N PHE A 82 -5.71 0.04 -15.13
CA PHE A 82 -6.67 -0.61 -16.01
C PHE A 82 -6.14 -0.58 -17.44
N ALA A 83 -5.47 -1.67 -17.83
CA ALA A 83 -5.07 -1.91 -19.21
C ALA A 83 -6.29 -2.20 -20.10
N ASP A 84 -6.33 -1.61 -21.30
CA ASP A 84 -7.33 -1.90 -22.33
C ASP A 84 -6.64 -2.39 -23.62
N SER A 85 -7.32 -2.41 -24.77
CA SER A 85 -6.71 -2.83 -26.05
C SER A 85 -5.76 -1.80 -26.66
N ILE A 86 -5.65 -0.60 -26.09
CA ILE A 86 -4.70 0.43 -26.52
C ILE A 86 -3.37 0.26 -25.75
N GLY A 87 -3.43 -0.27 -24.53
CA GLY A 87 -2.25 -0.70 -23.79
C GLY A 87 -2.38 -0.64 -22.27
N GLY A 88 -1.35 -1.12 -21.59
CA GLY A 88 -1.23 -1.14 -20.13
C GLY A 88 -0.23 -0.15 -19.55
N ASN A 89 0.44 0.64 -20.39
CA ASN A 89 1.47 1.59 -20.02
C ASN A 89 1.17 2.98 -20.62
N ALA A 90 1.67 4.05 -20.01
CA ALA A 90 1.64 5.39 -20.57
C ALA A 90 3.02 6.05 -20.54
N ALA A 91 3.33 6.85 -21.56
CA ALA A 91 4.53 7.65 -21.69
C ALA A 91 4.13 9.13 -21.84
N LEU A 92 4.72 9.99 -21.00
CA LEU A 92 4.43 11.41 -20.96
C LEU A 92 5.71 12.23 -21.21
N ARG A 93 5.58 13.37 -21.88
CA ARG A 93 6.68 14.30 -22.14
C ARG A 93 6.24 15.75 -21.99
N ASP A 94 7.05 16.51 -21.25
CA ASP A 94 7.07 17.97 -21.24
C ASP A 94 7.97 18.45 -22.38
N THR A 95 7.45 19.29 -23.27
CA THR A 95 8.14 19.82 -24.45
C THR A 95 8.55 21.28 -24.31
N ASN A 96 8.03 21.97 -23.30
CA ASN A 96 8.21 23.40 -23.11
C ASN A 96 8.99 23.75 -21.81
N GLY A 97 9.19 22.79 -20.91
CA GLY A 97 9.95 22.91 -19.67
C GLY A 97 9.18 23.47 -18.47
N ASP A 98 7.85 23.61 -18.55
CA ASP A 98 6.99 24.10 -17.46
C ASP A 98 6.67 23.04 -16.38
N GLY A 99 7.17 21.81 -16.57
CA GLY A 99 6.96 20.68 -15.69
C GLY A 99 5.66 19.91 -15.94
N LYS A 100 4.85 20.30 -16.92
CA LYS A 100 3.56 19.68 -17.25
C LYS A 100 3.67 18.87 -18.55
N ALA A 101 2.92 17.78 -18.64
CA ALA A 101 2.99 16.90 -19.80
C ALA A 101 2.18 17.49 -20.97
N ASP A 102 2.86 17.76 -22.09
CA ASP A 102 2.24 18.17 -23.36
C ASP A 102 1.81 16.96 -24.21
N ILE A 103 2.59 15.88 -24.12
CA ILE A 103 2.37 14.66 -24.89
C ILE A 103 2.08 13.53 -23.93
N ILE A 104 1.01 12.78 -24.21
CA ILE A 104 0.65 11.56 -23.49
C ILE A 104 0.34 10.47 -24.53
N LYS A 105 1.00 9.32 -24.39
CA LYS A 105 0.80 8.15 -25.26
C LYS A 105 0.58 6.90 -24.42
N ILE A 106 -0.47 6.13 -24.73
CA ILE A 106 -0.70 4.81 -24.15
C ILE A 106 -0.08 3.77 -25.10
N PHE A 107 0.55 2.74 -24.55
CA PHE A 107 1.27 1.73 -25.32
C PHE A 107 1.29 0.36 -24.62
N ASP A 108 1.73 -0.65 -25.38
CA ASP A 108 1.85 -2.07 -25.01
C ASP A 108 0.55 -2.76 -24.59
N ASP A 109 -0.14 -3.33 -25.57
CA ASP A 109 -1.23 -4.28 -25.33
C ASP A 109 -0.67 -5.68 -25.07
N TYR A 110 -0.84 -6.17 -23.85
CA TYR A 110 -0.44 -7.52 -23.42
C TYR A 110 -1.65 -8.26 -22.82
N ILE A 111 -1.56 -9.60 -22.83
CA ILE A 111 -2.72 -10.49 -22.66
C ILE A 111 -3.33 -10.42 -21.24
N ASP A 112 -2.51 -10.40 -20.19
CA ASP A 112 -2.99 -10.47 -18.80
C ASP A 112 -3.31 -9.09 -18.23
N LYS A 113 -4.51 -8.63 -18.55
CA LYS A 113 -5.08 -7.34 -18.09
C LYS A 113 -5.70 -7.51 -16.71
N SER A 114 -5.15 -6.79 -15.73
CA SER A 114 -5.58 -6.85 -14.33
C SER A 114 -5.24 -5.56 -13.61
N SER A 115 -6.06 -5.19 -12.62
CA SER A 115 -5.79 -4.05 -11.74
C SER A 115 -4.59 -4.21 -10.81
N TYR A 116 -3.98 -5.41 -10.79
CA TYR A 116 -2.80 -5.71 -9.98
C TYR A 116 -1.47 -5.49 -10.71
N GLY A 117 -1.46 -5.16 -12.01
CA GLY A 117 -0.22 -4.71 -12.66
C GLY A 117 0.35 -3.50 -11.91
N THR A 118 1.65 -3.53 -11.59
CA THR A 118 2.24 -2.55 -10.66
C THR A 118 3.43 -1.83 -11.22
N GLU A 119 4.46 -2.54 -11.67
CA GLU A 119 5.79 -1.97 -11.79
C GLU A 119 5.99 -1.15 -13.07
N MET A 120 6.79 -0.09 -12.93
CA MET A 120 7.38 0.65 -14.02
C MET A 120 8.75 1.14 -13.60
N LYS A 121 9.82 0.69 -14.26
CA LYS A 121 11.19 0.95 -13.80
C LYS A 121 12.17 1.09 -14.96
N VAL A 122 12.87 2.22 -15.01
CA VAL A 122 14.06 2.38 -15.85
C VAL A 122 15.25 1.77 -15.14
N HIS A 123 15.94 0.82 -15.78
CA HIS A 123 17.15 0.20 -15.25
C HIS A 123 18.07 -0.22 -16.40
N ASN A 124 19.35 0.18 -16.33
CA ASN A 124 20.40 -0.16 -17.30
C ASN A 124 20.02 0.05 -18.78
N GLY A 125 19.31 1.15 -19.07
CA GLY A 125 18.87 1.50 -20.44
C GLY A 125 17.66 0.72 -20.95
N TYR A 126 16.97 -0.03 -20.08
CA TYR A 126 15.71 -0.68 -20.37
C TYR A 126 14.59 -0.10 -19.54
N LEU A 127 13.38 -0.13 -20.09
CA LEU A 127 12.13 0.07 -19.38
C LEU A 127 11.56 -1.30 -19.01
N TYR A 128 11.56 -1.61 -17.72
CA TYR A 128 10.90 -2.78 -17.16
C TYR A 128 9.49 -2.41 -16.72
N PHE A 129 8.54 -3.31 -16.95
CA PHE A 129 7.17 -3.17 -16.45
C PHE A 129 6.55 -4.53 -16.20
N SER A 130 5.60 -4.59 -15.28
CA SER A 130 4.92 -5.84 -14.95
C SER A 130 3.42 -5.78 -15.23
N SER A 131 2.88 -6.90 -15.66
CA SER A 131 1.46 -7.21 -15.56
C SER A 131 1.21 -7.99 -14.26
N VAL A 132 0.10 -8.73 -14.15
CA VAL A 132 -0.18 -9.51 -12.93
C VAL A 132 0.63 -10.80 -12.86
N THR A 133 0.90 -11.43 -14.01
CA THR A 133 1.64 -12.70 -14.09
C THR A 133 2.92 -12.61 -14.90
N ARG A 134 3.30 -11.44 -15.42
CA ARG A 134 4.50 -11.32 -16.27
C ARG A 134 5.32 -10.09 -15.95
N ILE A 135 6.62 -10.21 -16.17
CA ILE A 135 7.57 -9.09 -16.21
C ILE A 135 8.09 -8.99 -17.63
N PHE A 136 8.06 -7.79 -18.18
CA PHE A 136 8.59 -7.46 -19.50
C PHE A 136 9.70 -6.43 -19.38
N ARG A 137 10.49 -6.29 -20.44
CA ARG A 137 11.32 -5.11 -20.66
C ARG A 137 11.40 -4.73 -22.13
N GLN A 138 11.67 -3.46 -22.39
CA GLN A 138 12.02 -2.93 -23.71
C GLN A 138 13.26 -2.06 -23.60
N LYS A 139 14.12 -2.07 -24.62
CA LYS A 139 15.30 -1.20 -24.64
C LYS A 139 14.86 0.23 -24.94
N LEU A 140 15.31 1.17 -24.12
CA LEU A 140 15.01 2.58 -24.34
C LEU A 140 15.83 3.12 -25.52
N THR A 141 15.19 3.94 -26.34
CA THR A 141 15.79 4.69 -27.45
C THR A 141 15.52 6.18 -27.26
N ASN A 142 15.82 7.01 -28.26
CA ASN A 142 15.50 8.45 -28.21
C ASN A 142 14.00 8.75 -28.43
N ARG A 143 13.19 7.72 -28.71
CA ARG A 143 11.73 7.85 -28.89
C ARG A 143 11.02 7.81 -27.55
N LEU A 144 9.92 8.57 -27.44
CA LEU A 144 9.11 8.61 -26.21
C LEU A 144 8.54 7.22 -25.89
N VAL A 145 7.84 6.61 -26.85
CA VAL A 145 7.35 5.24 -26.74
C VAL A 145 8.45 4.30 -27.26
N PRO A 146 8.88 3.29 -26.47
CA PRO A 146 9.84 2.29 -26.94
C PRO A 146 9.31 1.55 -28.17
N ASP A 147 10.14 1.43 -29.20
CA ASP A 147 9.82 0.76 -30.46
C ASP A 147 10.65 -0.52 -30.67
N THR A 148 11.32 -0.97 -29.61
CA THR A 148 12.11 -2.20 -29.60
C THR A 148 11.26 -3.40 -29.22
N GLU A 149 11.79 -4.61 -29.45
CA GLU A 149 11.18 -5.86 -29.00
C GLU A 149 10.77 -5.79 -27.53
N MET A 150 9.53 -6.19 -27.25
CA MET A 150 9.04 -6.42 -25.89
C MET A 150 9.49 -7.80 -25.42
N GLU A 151 10.54 -7.82 -24.62
CA GLU A 151 11.15 -9.04 -24.13
C GLU A 151 10.39 -9.54 -22.90
N LEU A 152 9.93 -10.80 -22.92
CA LEU A 152 9.36 -11.47 -21.76
C LEU A 152 10.47 -11.97 -20.83
N ILE A 153 10.49 -11.51 -19.59
CA ILE A 153 11.53 -11.81 -18.60
C ILE A 153 11.10 -12.92 -17.65
N LEU A 154 9.92 -12.81 -17.07
CA LEU A 154 9.41 -13.76 -16.07
C LEU A 154 7.93 -14.06 -16.34
N THR A 155 7.53 -15.32 -16.15
CA THR A 155 6.14 -15.77 -16.15
C THR A 155 5.79 -16.48 -14.85
N ASP A 156 4.74 -15.99 -14.17
CA ASP A 156 4.02 -16.70 -13.11
C ASP A 156 2.91 -17.54 -13.75
N THR A 157 3.03 -18.86 -13.64
CA THR A 157 2.11 -19.81 -14.31
C THR A 157 0.81 -20.02 -13.55
N GLN A 158 0.71 -19.53 -12.31
CA GLN A 158 -0.50 -19.66 -11.51
C GLN A 158 -1.53 -18.62 -11.91
N ARG A 159 -2.81 -18.97 -11.78
CA ARG A 159 -3.90 -18.03 -12.06
C ARG A 159 -3.81 -16.83 -11.10
N PRO A 160 -4.01 -15.60 -11.61
CA PRO A 160 -4.11 -14.42 -10.78
C PRO A 160 -5.14 -14.58 -9.66
N ARG A 161 -4.75 -14.20 -8.45
CA ARG A 161 -5.50 -14.18 -7.21
C ARG A 161 -5.19 -12.86 -6.47
N GLN A 162 -5.59 -12.79 -5.22
CA GLN A 162 -5.23 -11.67 -4.35
C GLN A 162 -3.71 -11.56 -4.15
N HIS A 163 -3.23 -10.32 -3.93
CA HIS A 163 -1.84 -10.00 -3.63
C HIS A 163 -0.81 -10.34 -4.73
N ASP A 164 -1.25 -10.53 -5.97
CA ASP A 164 -0.38 -10.87 -7.10
C ASP A 164 0.31 -9.68 -7.78
N THR A 165 0.66 -8.65 -7.00
CA THR A 165 1.52 -7.57 -7.48
C THR A 165 2.90 -8.10 -7.85
N LYS A 166 3.58 -7.40 -8.76
CA LYS A 166 4.92 -7.79 -9.24
C LYS A 166 5.85 -6.56 -9.24
N PRO A 167 6.13 -5.96 -8.07
CA PRO A 167 7.17 -4.93 -7.95
C PRO A 167 8.56 -5.52 -8.20
N ILE A 168 9.49 -4.71 -8.67
CA ILE A 168 10.82 -5.14 -9.10
C ILE A 168 11.91 -4.34 -8.40
N ALA A 169 12.87 -5.04 -7.81
CA ALA A 169 14.14 -4.46 -7.37
C ALA A 169 15.32 -5.11 -8.10
N PHE A 170 16.42 -4.38 -8.22
CA PHE A 170 17.66 -4.83 -8.83
C PHE A 170 18.82 -4.59 -7.87
N ASP A 171 19.69 -5.57 -7.70
CA ASP A 171 20.96 -5.37 -7.00
C ASP A 171 22.07 -4.93 -7.95
N ASN A 172 23.27 -4.78 -7.41
CA ASN A 172 24.47 -4.39 -8.16
C ASN A 172 25.19 -5.58 -8.83
N GLU A 173 24.65 -6.80 -8.70
CA GLU A 173 25.24 -8.04 -9.19
C GLU A 173 24.50 -8.58 -10.42
N GLY A 174 23.46 -7.87 -10.89
CA GLY A 174 22.68 -8.25 -12.07
C GLY A 174 21.50 -9.16 -11.73
N HIS A 175 21.05 -9.20 -10.48
CA HIS A 175 19.85 -9.94 -10.10
C HIS A 175 18.60 -9.06 -10.10
N LEU A 176 17.46 -9.71 -10.35
CA LEU A 176 16.12 -9.17 -10.26
C LEU A 176 15.39 -9.83 -9.09
N TYR A 177 14.71 -9.03 -8.26
CA TYR A 177 13.90 -9.50 -7.14
C TYR A 177 12.44 -9.14 -7.36
N THR A 178 11.53 -10.09 -7.15
CA THR A 178 10.08 -9.87 -7.15
C THR A 178 9.38 -10.82 -6.17
N ILE A 179 8.21 -10.41 -5.70
CA ILE A 179 7.36 -11.23 -4.84
C ILE A 179 6.45 -12.18 -5.65
N PHE A 180 6.14 -13.33 -5.07
CA PHE A 180 4.96 -14.12 -5.39
C PHE A 180 4.02 -14.10 -4.18
N GLY A 181 3.01 -13.21 -4.20
CA GLY A 181 2.19 -12.91 -3.03
C GLY A 181 1.25 -14.04 -2.59
N ALA A 182 0.76 -13.93 -1.36
CA ALA A 182 -0.12 -14.90 -0.73
C ALA A 182 -1.54 -14.83 -1.31
N PRO A 183 -2.12 -15.94 -1.81
CA PRO A 183 -3.51 -15.98 -2.26
C PRO A 183 -4.52 -16.12 -1.10
N SER A 184 -4.16 -15.69 0.11
CA SER A 184 -4.95 -15.76 1.35
C SER A 184 -4.61 -14.55 2.23
N ASP A 185 -5.50 -14.21 3.16
CA ASP A 185 -5.27 -13.21 4.19
C ASP A 185 -4.29 -13.69 5.28
N ALA A 186 -4.56 -14.87 5.86
CA ALA A 186 -3.82 -15.43 6.98
C ALA A 186 -3.60 -16.96 6.89
N CYS A 187 -3.65 -17.53 5.68
CA CYS A 187 -3.50 -18.97 5.42
C CYS A 187 -4.52 -19.84 6.20
N GLN A 188 -5.76 -19.35 6.24
CA GLN A 188 -6.90 -20.00 6.90
C GLN A 188 -7.48 -21.14 6.07
N VAL A 189 -8.15 -22.09 6.73
CA VAL A 189 -8.99 -23.11 6.06
C VAL A 189 -10.11 -22.45 5.26
N ASP A 190 -10.88 -21.56 5.89
CA ASP A 190 -11.89 -20.71 5.27
C ASP A 190 -11.41 -19.24 5.32
N ASP A 191 -10.83 -18.73 4.23
CA ASP A 191 -10.23 -17.38 4.15
C ASP A 191 -11.21 -16.28 4.60
N ARG A 192 -10.75 -15.39 5.50
CA ARG A 192 -11.52 -14.26 6.06
C ARG A 192 -12.86 -14.64 6.70
N SER A 193 -12.99 -15.89 7.11
CA SER A 193 -14.16 -16.34 7.87
C SER A 193 -13.89 -16.18 9.37
N PRO A 194 -14.88 -15.74 10.17
CA PRO A 194 -14.76 -15.70 11.62
C PRO A 194 -14.29 -17.04 12.17
N LEU A 195 -13.37 -16.98 13.13
CA LEU A 195 -12.83 -18.10 13.90
C LEU A 195 -12.30 -19.27 13.04
N SER A 196 -12.05 -19.06 11.74
CA SER A 196 -11.48 -20.11 10.89
C SER A 196 -10.03 -20.37 11.30
N PRO A 197 -9.66 -21.61 11.63
CA PRO A 197 -8.28 -21.95 11.98
C PRO A 197 -7.34 -21.78 10.78
N GLY A 198 -6.06 -21.60 11.09
CA GLY A 198 -4.97 -21.62 10.12
C GLY A 198 -4.62 -23.04 9.67
N MET A 199 -4.19 -23.19 8.43
CA MET A 199 -3.57 -24.43 7.95
C MET A 199 -2.14 -24.53 8.51
N TYR A 200 -1.82 -25.65 9.18
CA TYR A 200 -0.50 -25.88 9.77
C TYR A 200 0.08 -27.26 9.34
N PRO A 201 1.30 -27.30 8.75
CA PRO A 201 2.04 -26.14 8.24
C PRO A 201 1.28 -25.47 7.08
N CYS A 202 1.46 -24.16 6.92
CA CYS A 202 0.83 -23.39 5.85
C CYS A 202 1.40 -23.81 4.48
N PRO A 203 0.59 -24.43 3.59
CA PRO A 203 1.09 -24.92 2.30
C PRO A 203 1.44 -23.79 1.33
N ILE A 204 0.93 -22.57 1.57
CA ILE A 204 1.19 -21.40 0.72
C ILE A 204 2.68 -21.03 0.72
N LEU A 205 3.37 -21.20 1.85
CA LEU A 205 4.78 -20.79 2.02
C LEU A 205 5.74 -21.52 1.08
N GLU A 206 5.36 -22.68 0.52
CA GLU A 206 6.21 -23.43 -0.41
C GLU A 206 6.51 -22.61 -1.67
N LYS A 207 5.48 -22.00 -2.27
CA LYS A 207 5.56 -21.34 -3.57
C LYS A 207 5.09 -19.89 -3.57
N ARG A 208 4.60 -19.36 -2.45
CA ARG A 208 4.03 -18.02 -2.35
C ARG A 208 4.39 -17.39 -1.00
N ALA A 209 3.92 -16.17 -0.79
CA ALA A 209 4.22 -15.33 0.37
C ALA A 209 5.73 -15.15 0.58
N GLY A 210 6.46 -14.88 -0.50
CA GLY A 210 7.92 -14.76 -0.47
C GLY A 210 8.47 -14.01 -1.69
N ILE A 211 9.74 -13.63 -1.60
CA ILE A 211 10.48 -12.97 -2.67
C ILE A 211 11.45 -13.97 -3.28
N TRP A 212 11.57 -13.93 -4.61
CA TRP A 212 12.52 -14.73 -5.38
C TRP A 212 13.53 -13.83 -6.09
N ARG A 213 14.76 -14.34 -6.19
CA ARG A 213 15.88 -13.76 -6.94
C ARG A 213 16.02 -14.48 -8.28
N PHE A 214 16.18 -13.71 -9.36
CA PHE A 214 16.35 -14.16 -10.74
C PHE A 214 17.55 -13.48 -11.39
N ASP A 215 18.03 -14.00 -12.51
CA ASP A 215 18.99 -13.28 -13.37
C ASP A 215 18.23 -12.18 -14.14
N ALA A 216 18.62 -10.91 -13.99
CA ALA A 216 17.94 -9.79 -14.64
C ALA A 216 18.11 -9.77 -16.19
N ASN A 217 19.07 -10.54 -16.72
CA ASN A 217 19.40 -10.61 -18.14
C ASN A 217 18.87 -11.87 -18.84
N LYS A 218 18.41 -12.87 -18.09
CA LYS A 218 17.81 -14.08 -18.65
C LYS A 218 16.33 -13.84 -19.00
N LYS A 219 15.98 -14.08 -20.27
CA LYS A 219 14.60 -14.02 -20.78
C LYS A 219 13.85 -15.32 -20.48
N GLY A 220 12.52 -15.26 -20.46
CA GLY A 220 11.65 -16.44 -20.43
C GLY A 220 11.77 -17.31 -19.17
N GLN A 221 12.06 -16.71 -18.02
CA GLN A 221 12.17 -17.41 -16.75
C GLN A 221 10.78 -17.76 -16.18
N PHE A 222 10.74 -18.80 -15.36
CA PHE A 222 9.63 -19.19 -14.51
C PHE A 222 10.05 -19.17 -13.04
N GLN A 223 9.12 -19.35 -12.11
CA GLN A 223 9.42 -19.31 -10.68
C GLN A 223 10.53 -20.29 -10.28
N GLU A 224 10.53 -21.50 -10.87
CA GLU A 224 11.51 -22.56 -10.66
C GLU A 224 12.93 -22.21 -11.13
N ASP A 225 13.09 -21.23 -12.02
CA ASP A 225 14.41 -20.70 -12.40
C ASP A 225 15.01 -19.78 -11.33
N GLY A 226 14.18 -19.29 -10.39
CA GLY A 226 14.59 -18.37 -9.34
C GLY A 226 14.93 -19.07 -8.03
N LYS A 227 15.70 -18.37 -7.19
CA LYS A 227 15.99 -18.80 -5.82
C LYS A 227 15.08 -18.04 -4.85
N LYS A 228 14.35 -18.74 -3.98
CA LYS A 228 13.61 -18.07 -2.90
C LYS A 228 14.59 -17.33 -2.00
N PHE A 229 14.44 -16.02 -1.92
CA PHE A 229 15.30 -15.11 -1.16
C PHE A 229 14.75 -14.85 0.23
N ALA A 230 13.43 -14.63 0.37
CA ALA A 230 12.78 -14.42 1.66
C ALA A 230 11.37 -15.05 1.68
N THR A 231 10.87 -15.39 2.86
CA THR A 231 9.56 -16.01 3.10
C THR A 231 8.75 -15.22 4.14
N GLY A 232 7.48 -15.56 4.30
CA GLY A 232 6.60 -14.96 5.31
C GLY A 232 6.15 -13.54 4.97
N LEU A 233 6.04 -13.22 3.67
CA LEU A 233 5.67 -11.91 3.14
C LEU A 233 4.29 -12.02 2.44
N ARG A 234 3.20 -11.70 3.15
CA ARG A 234 1.81 -11.75 2.63
C ARG A 234 1.65 -11.02 1.30
N SER A 235 1.88 -9.70 1.30
CA SER A 235 1.75 -8.84 0.13
C SER A 235 2.75 -7.68 0.19
N VAL A 236 3.59 -7.58 -0.83
CA VAL A 236 4.57 -6.50 -0.99
C VAL A 236 4.26 -5.78 -2.29
N VAL A 237 4.12 -4.47 -2.18
CA VAL A 237 3.85 -3.60 -3.33
C VAL A 237 4.97 -2.57 -3.49
N GLY A 238 5.62 -2.14 -2.40
CA GLY A 238 6.88 -1.39 -2.42
C GLY A 238 8.08 -2.30 -2.12
N LEU A 239 8.99 -2.41 -3.09
CA LEU A 239 10.20 -3.22 -3.03
C LEU A 239 11.36 -2.44 -3.65
N GLN A 240 12.45 -2.26 -2.92
CA GLN A 240 13.57 -1.46 -3.41
C GLN A 240 14.89 -1.96 -2.86
N TRP A 241 15.91 -1.99 -3.71
CA TRP A 241 17.29 -2.22 -3.28
C TRP A 241 17.91 -0.93 -2.76
N ASN A 242 18.54 -0.98 -1.59
CA ASN A 242 19.31 0.12 -1.04
C ASN A 242 20.79 -0.06 -1.42
N ASN A 243 21.34 0.86 -2.20
CA ASN A 243 22.74 0.79 -2.63
C ASN A 243 23.76 1.21 -1.56
N GLU A 244 23.34 1.92 -0.51
CA GLU A 244 24.26 2.26 0.58
C GLU A 244 24.53 1.07 1.50
N ASP A 245 23.50 0.26 1.75
CA ASP A 245 23.54 -0.92 2.60
C ASP A 245 23.79 -2.21 1.80
N ASN A 246 23.66 -2.15 0.47
CA ASN A 246 23.66 -3.29 -0.43
C ASN A 246 22.67 -4.39 0.01
N ASN A 247 21.43 -3.98 0.27
CA ASN A 247 20.40 -4.87 0.81
C ASN A 247 19.02 -4.59 0.23
N LEU A 248 18.15 -5.61 0.27
CA LEU A 248 16.78 -5.51 -0.22
C LEU A 248 15.86 -5.00 0.89
N PHE A 249 15.05 -4.00 0.58
CA PHE A 249 14.04 -3.50 1.50
C PHE A 249 12.64 -3.67 0.93
N ALA A 250 11.70 -4.02 1.81
CA ALA A 250 10.29 -4.17 1.47
C ALA A 250 9.41 -3.45 2.49
N VAL A 251 8.27 -2.95 2.02
CA VAL A 251 7.16 -2.53 2.87
C VAL A 251 6.04 -3.56 2.74
N LEU A 252 5.72 -4.23 3.84
CA LEU A 252 4.79 -5.34 3.91
C LEU A 252 3.40 -4.85 4.31
N HIS A 253 2.39 -5.30 3.56
CA HIS A 253 1.00 -5.20 3.98
C HIS A 253 0.69 -6.31 4.99
N GLY A 254 0.28 -5.93 6.20
CA GLY A 254 -0.16 -6.84 7.27
C GLY A 254 -1.41 -7.64 6.90
N ARG A 255 -1.85 -8.56 7.77
CA ARG A 255 -3.13 -9.26 7.60
C ARG A 255 -4.31 -8.31 7.83
N ASP A 256 -5.45 -8.59 7.22
CA ASP A 256 -6.67 -7.81 7.42
C ASP A 256 -7.47 -8.36 8.61
N TYR A 257 -8.55 -7.65 9.00
CA TYR A 257 -9.69 -8.25 9.69
C TYR A 257 -9.41 -8.92 11.06
N LEU A 258 -8.43 -8.45 11.86
CA LEU A 258 -8.14 -9.04 13.18
C LEU A 258 -9.38 -9.17 14.06
N HIS A 259 -10.11 -8.07 14.27
CA HIS A 259 -11.37 -8.10 15.01
C HIS A 259 -12.44 -8.90 14.26
N ASN A 260 -12.67 -8.65 12.97
CA ASN A 260 -13.73 -9.33 12.23
C ASN A 260 -13.63 -10.85 12.25
N THR A 261 -12.41 -11.40 12.21
CA THR A 261 -12.22 -12.85 12.26
C THR A 261 -12.00 -13.39 13.66
N TRP A 262 -11.50 -12.57 14.60
CA TRP A 262 -11.22 -12.98 15.98
C TRP A 262 -11.77 -11.97 16.99
N PRO A 263 -13.09 -11.75 16.99
CA PRO A 263 -13.70 -10.66 17.75
C PRO A 263 -13.74 -10.92 19.26
N ARG A 264 -13.40 -12.13 19.70
CA ARG A 264 -13.22 -12.50 21.12
C ARG A 264 -11.85 -12.11 21.66
N GLN A 265 -10.84 -12.01 20.80
CA GLN A 265 -9.45 -11.73 21.17
C GLN A 265 -9.07 -10.27 20.93
N PHE A 266 -9.66 -9.64 19.93
CA PHE A 266 -9.34 -8.28 19.54
C PHE A 266 -10.56 -7.39 19.61
N SER A 267 -10.39 -6.19 20.13
CA SER A 267 -11.38 -5.11 20.10
C SER A 267 -11.53 -4.56 18.67
N VAL A 268 -12.64 -3.85 18.45
CA VAL A 268 -12.89 -3.11 17.21
C VAL A 268 -11.76 -2.10 16.93
N TRP A 269 -11.23 -1.45 17.97
CA TRP A 269 -10.13 -0.51 17.84
C TRP A 269 -8.83 -1.19 17.41
N GLU A 270 -8.46 -2.30 18.07
CA GLU A 270 -7.30 -3.10 17.66
C GLU A 270 -7.43 -3.57 16.21
N GLY A 271 -8.62 -4.02 15.79
CA GLY A 271 -8.88 -4.38 14.40
C GLY A 271 -8.59 -3.25 13.40
N ALA A 272 -8.76 -1.99 13.80
CA ALA A 272 -8.57 -0.81 12.96
C ALA A 272 -7.13 -0.26 12.96
N VAL A 273 -6.29 -0.65 13.93
CA VAL A 273 -4.90 -0.14 14.08
C VAL A 273 -3.83 -1.23 14.08
N LEU A 274 -4.23 -2.51 14.14
CA LEU A 274 -3.38 -3.69 14.07
C LEU A 274 -3.83 -4.61 12.91
N PRO A 275 -2.94 -5.48 12.44
CA PRO A 275 -1.50 -5.54 12.74
C PRO A 275 -0.74 -4.37 12.08
N SER A 276 0.52 -4.17 12.45
CA SER A 276 1.35 -3.14 11.80
C SER A 276 1.53 -3.41 10.31
N GLU A 277 1.66 -2.32 9.55
CA GLU A 277 2.48 -2.35 8.33
C GLU A 277 3.96 -2.27 8.73
N VAL A 278 4.85 -2.99 8.07
CA VAL A 278 6.27 -3.04 8.47
C VAL A 278 7.23 -2.74 7.31
N PHE A 279 8.26 -1.97 7.60
CA PHE A 279 9.41 -1.72 6.73
C PHE A 279 10.55 -2.64 7.15
N LEU A 280 10.94 -3.55 6.25
CA LEU A 280 11.88 -4.63 6.52
C LEU A 280 13.12 -4.48 5.67
N LYS A 281 14.29 -4.64 6.30
CA LYS A 281 15.54 -5.05 5.66
C LYS A 281 15.51 -6.57 5.52
N LEU A 282 15.79 -7.09 4.32
CA LEU A 282 15.65 -8.51 4.00
C LEU A 282 16.98 -9.10 3.53
N GLU A 283 17.49 -10.03 4.31
CA GLU A 283 18.64 -10.84 3.95
C GLU A 283 18.21 -12.18 3.33
N GLU A 284 19.13 -12.86 2.65
CA GLU A 284 18.84 -14.18 2.09
C GLU A 284 18.47 -15.17 3.20
N GLY A 285 17.32 -15.81 3.07
CA GLY A 285 16.74 -16.71 4.08
C GLY A 285 15.83 -16.03 5.10
N ALA A 286 15.64 -14.70 5.02
CA ALA A 286 14.78 -13.98 5.97
C ALA A 286 13.34 -14.51 5.99
N ASN A 287 12.74 -14.53 7.18
CA ASN A 287 11.34 -14.87 7.41
C ASN A 287 10.61 -13.70 8.07
N ALA A 288 9.66 -13.09 7.36
CA ALA A 288 8.90 -11.94 7.88
C ALA A 288 7.69 -12.32 8.75
N GLY A 289 7.56 -13.60 9.12
CA GLY A 289 6.64 -14.05 10.17
C GLY A 289 5.25 -14.51 9.70
N TRP A 290 4.72 -13.97 8.60
CA TRP A 290 3.42 -14.41 8.08
C TRP A 290 3.46 -15.89 7.67
N PRO A 291 2.38 -16.68 7.87
CA PRO A 291 1.10 -16.29 8.47
C PRO A 291 1.08 -16.43 10.00
N TYR A 292 2.10 -17.07 10.58
CA TYR A 292 2.07 -17.49 11.98
C TYR A 292 2.21 -16.33 12.95
N HIS A 293 2.87 -15.25 12.56
CA HIS A 293 3.07 -14.08 13.41
C HIS A 293 2.63 -12.80 12.71
N TYR A 294 2.19 -11.83 13.51
CA TYR A 294 1.98 -10.45 13.11
C TYR A 294 2.74 -9.52 14.07
N TYR A 295 3.15 -8.34 13.58
CA TYR A 295 3.81 -7.35 14.42
C TYR A 295 2.78 -6.40 15.03
N ASP A 296 2.97 -6.06 16.30
CA ASP A 296 2.19 -5.04 17.01
C ASP A 296 3.13 -3.87 17.34
N GLN A 297 2.91 -2.73 16.69
CA GLN A 297 3.70 -1.51 16.87
C GLN A 297 3.45 -0.82 18.21
N ILE A 298 2.30 -1.07 18.84
CA ILE A 298 1.95 -0.49 20.15
C ILE A 298 2.76 -1.21 21.23
N LYS A 299 2.88 -2.54 21.11
CA LYS A 299 3.67 -3.38 22.02
C LYS A 299 5.13 -3.57 21.60
N GLY A 300 5.48 -3.17 20.37
CA GLY A 300 6.85 -3.18 19.82
C GLY A 300 7.44 -4.56 19.58
N LYS A 301 6.63 -5.58 19.23
CA LYS A 301 7.10 -6.97 19.04
C LYS A 301 6.12 -7.83 18.22
N TYR A 302 6.58 -9.01 17.83
CA TYR A 302 5.77 -10.03 17.16
C TYR A 302 4.87 -10.78 18.15
N PHE A 303 3.68 -11.14 17.67
CA PHE A 303 2.71 -12.01 18.35
C PHE A 303 2.27 -13.14 17.45
N LEU A 304 1.90 -14.26 18.06
CA LEU A 304 1.31 -15.40 17.36
C LEU A 304 -0.06 -14.95 16.80
N SER A 305 -0.29 -15.20 15.52
CA SER A 305 -1.56 -14.95 14.87
C SER A 305 -2.64 -15.84 15.48
N PRO A 306 -3.87 -15.32 15.65
CA PRO A 306 -4.94 -16.05 16.32
C PRO A 306 -5.39 -17.32 15.58
N GLU A 307 -5.20 -17.37 14.25
CA GLU A 307 -5.37 -18.57 13.43
C GLU A 307 -4.56 -19.78 13.93
N TYR A 308 -3.50 -19.54 14.69
CA TYR A 308 -2.56 -20.54 15.21
C TYR A 308 -2.57 -20.59 16.74
N GLY A 309 -3.63 -20.09 17.38
CA GLY A 309 -3.81 -20.12 18.83
C GLY A 309 -3.15 -18.95 19.57
N GLY A 310 -2.94 -17.83 18.89
CA GLY A 310 -2.64 -16.54 19.51
C GLY A 310 -3.88 -15.88 20.11
N ASP A 311 -3.67 -15.02 21.09
CA ASP A 311 -4.72 -14.35 21.87
C ASP A 311 -4.46 -12.84 22.05
N GLY A 312 -3.51 -12.28 21.30
CA GLY A 312 -3.06 -10.89 21.46
C GLY A 312 -1.92 -10.70 22.47
N GLU A 313 -1.56 -11.74 23.23
CA GLU A 313 -0.46 -11.70 24.22
C GLU A 313 0.60 -12.78 23.99
N LYS A 314 0.21 -13.94 23.47
CA LYS A 314 1.12 -15.05 23.18
C LYS A 314 2.01 -14.74 21.98
N GLN A 315 3.33 -14.83 22.18
CA GLN A 315 4.30 -14.48 21.14
C GLN A 315 4.63 -15.61 20.17
N GLY A 316 4.58 -16.88 20.59
CA GLY A 316 5.08 -17.99 19.77
C GLY A 316 6.62 -18.02 19.70
N ASP A 317 7.19 -18.72 18.72
CA ASP A 317 8.63 -18.74 18.46
C ASP A 317 8.98 -17.69 17.40
N VAL A 318 9.66 -16.64 17.84
CA VAL A 318 10.07 -15.49 17.02
C VAL A 318 11.57 -15.47 16.71
N SER A 319 12.32 -16.48 17.15
CA SER A 319 13.80 -16.49 17.12
C SER A 319 14.41 -16.37 15.72
N ASN A 320 13.66 -16.77 14.69
CA ASN A 320 14.08 -16.78 13.29
C ASN A 320 13.36 -15.72 12.43
N LEU A 321 12.69 -14.75 13.05
CA LEU A 321 11.95 -13.72 12.32
C LEU A 321 12.83 -12.51 12.00
N ALA A 322 12.60 -11.92 10.83
CA ALA A 322 13.20 -10.66 10.45
C ALA A 322 12.58 -9.52 11.28
N GLU A 323 13.42 -8.76 11.99
CA GLU A 323 12.98 -7.62 12.78
C GLU A 323 12.60 -6.43 11.88
N PRO A 324 11.42 -5.82 12.07
CA PRO A 324 11.07 -4.58 11.38
C PRO A 324 12.07 -3.47 11.67
N SER A 325 12.56 -2.83 10.61
CA SER A 325 13.38 -1.62 10.74
C SER A 325 12.53 -0.45 11.21
N VAL A 326 11.29 -0.37 10.73
CA VAL A 326 10.24 0.56 11.20
C VAL A 326 8.90 -0.14 11.13
N SER A 327 8.02 0.11 12.08
CA SER A 327 6.62 -0.30 12.05
C SER A 327 5.70 0.93 11.98
N PHE A 328 4.57 0.75 11.30
CA PHE A 328 3.53 1.77 11.15
C PHE A 328 2.21 1.23 11.70
N PRO A 329 1.25 2.11 12.07
CA PRO A 329 -0.11 1.67 12.32
C PRO A 329 -0.68 0.85 11.17
N GLY A 330 -1.59 -0.06 11.50
CA GLY A 330 -2.20 -0.96 10.53
C GLY A 330 -2.98 -0.23 9.44
N HIS A 331 -3.09 -0.92 8.30
CA HIS A 331 -3.94 -0.56 7.17
C HIS A 331 -3.53 0.72 6.41
N PHE A 332 -2.33 1.26 6.64
CA PHE A 332 -1.85 2.40 5.84
C PHE A 332 -1.59 2.01 4.37
N ALA A 333 -1.46 0.72 4.05
CA ALA A 333 -1.29 0.17 2.71
C ALA A 333 -0.09 0.78 1.94
N PRO A 334 1.17 0.51 2.38
CA PRO A 334 2.36 1.05 1.73
C PRO A 334 2.57 0.44 0.34
N ASN A 335 2.42 1.24 -0.71
CA ASN A 335 2.39 0.78 -2.10
C ASN A 335 3.64 1.04 -2.91
N ASP A 336 4.53 1.90 -2.44
CA ASP A 336 5.82 2.11 -3.10
C ASP A 336 6.87 2.57 -2.11
N LEU A 337 8.14 2.34 -2.44
CA LEU A 337 9.31 2.61 -1.63
C LEU A 337 10.42 3.20 -2.50
N LEU A 338 10.91 4.37 -2.14
CA LEU A 338 11.98 5.06 -2.85
C LEU A 338 13.04 5.58 -1.86
N PHE A 339 14.29 5.15 -2.03
CA PHE A 339 15.43 5.79 -1.37
C PHE A 339 15.86 7.01 -2.17
N TYR A 340 15.86 8.19 -1.54
CA TYR A 340 16.12 9.44 -2.24
C TYR A 340 17.62 9.73 -2.37
N THR A 341 18.17 9.68 -3.57
CA THR A 341 19.61 9.93 -3.81
C THR A 341 19.89 11.29 -4.47
N GLY A 342 18.85 12.08 -4.69
CA GLY A 342 18.92 13.40 -5.31
C GLY A 342 19.54 14.45 -4.40
N ASN A 343 19.86 15.61 -4.98
CA ASN A 343 20.44 16.74 -4.26
C ASN A 343 19.54 17.99 -4.30
N GLN A 344 18.29 17.86 -4.74
CA GLN A 344 17.36 19.00 -4.78
C GLN A 344 16.81 19.28 -3.38
N PHE A 345 16.47 18.23 -2.64
CA PHE A 345 15.87 18.36 -1.32
C PHE A 345 16.93 18.69 -0.26
N PRO A 346 16.52 19.20 0.92
CA PRO A 346 17.42 19.37 2.07
C PRO A 346 18.17 18.07 2.41
N GLU A 347 19.41 18.20 2.91
CA GLU A 347 20.33 17.07 3.09
C GLU A 347 19.76 15.93 3.94
N ARG A 348 18.88 16.23 4.91
CA ARG A 348 18.20 15.23 5.75
C ARG A 348 17.41 14.17 4.96
N TYR A 349 16.97 14.48 3.74
CA TYR A 349 16.19 13.57 2.92
C TYR A 349 17.08 12.60 2.15
N LYS A 350 18.36 12.94 2.00
CA LYS A 350 19.32 12.13 1.25
C LYS A 350 19.49 10.77 1.90
N ASN A 351 19.37 9.76 1.05
CA ASN A 351 19.36 8.32 1.35
C ASN A 351 18.24 7.85 2.29
N GLY A 352 17.35 8.74 2.72
CA GLY A 352 16.13 8.38 3.44
C GLY A 352 15.11 7.70 2.53
N ALA A 353 14.15 7.01 3.15
CA ALA A 353 13.12 6.26 2.44
C ALA A 353 11.81 7.04 2.39
N PHE A 354 11.33 7.36 1.19
CA PHE A 354 9.96 7.77 0.95
C PHE A 354 9.06 6.56 0.74
N ILE A 355 7.87 6.58 1.35
CA ILE A 355 6.90 5.50 1.27
C ILE A 355 5.54 6.08 0.89
N ALA A 356 4.90 5.53 -0.15
CA ALA A 356 3.55 5.92 -0.54
C ALA A 356 2.50 5.10 0.21
N PHE A 357 1.81 5.71 1.17
CA PHE A 357 0.72 5.06 1.91
C PHE A 357 -0.60 5.28 1.20
N HIS A 358 -1.07 4.25 0.50
CA HIS A 358 -2.22 4.30 -0.40
C HIS A 358 -3.57 4.41 0.31
N GLY A 359 -3.59 4.06 1.59
CA GLY A 359 -4.73 4.20 2.48
C GLY A 359 -5.60 2.97 2.64
N SER A 360 -6.22 2.88 3.81
CA SER A 360 -7.01 1.76 4.31
C SER A 360 -8.28 1.50 3.51
N THR A 361 -8.73 0.25 3.60
CA THR A 361 -10.07 -0.19 3.19
C THR A 361 -10.83 -0.94 4.28
N SER A 362 -10.28 -1.00 5.49
CA SER A 362 -10.64 -1.93 6.56
C SER A 362 -10.52 -1.32 7.97
N SER A 363 -10.54 0.01 8.09
CA SER A 363 -10.49 0.71 9.39
C SER A 363 -11.86 0.96 10.01
N ASP A 364 -12.95 0.44 9.41
CA ASP A 364 -14.31 0.64 9.93
C ASP A 364 -14.41 0.15 11.38
N PRO A 365 -15.09 0.88 12.29
CA PRO A 365 -15.91 2.08 12.08
C PRO A 365 -15.15 3.41 12.21
N TYR A 366 -13.82 3.40 12.25
CA TYR A 366 -13.00 4.62 12.31
C TYR A 366 -12.76 5.20 10.90
N PRO A 367 -12.29 6.46 10.79
CA PRO A 367 -11.83 6.99 9.52
C PRO A 367 -10.80 6.06 8.86
N GLN A 368 -10.87 5.94 7.53
CA GLN A 368 -9.84 5.25 6.78
C GLN A 368 -8.50 5.99 6.96
N SER A 369 -7.47 5.24 7.34
CA SER A 369 -6.12 5.76 7.60
C SER A 369 -5.21 5.66 6.37
N GLY A 370 -4.03 6.28 6.39
CA GLY A 370 -3.08 6.40 5.27
C GLY A 370 -3.39 7.61 4.36
N TYR A 371 -3.25 7.45 3.04
CA TYR A 371 -3.45 8.50 2.02
C TYR A 371 -2.40 9.62 2.02
N PHE A 372 -1.16 9.33 2.42
CA PHE A 372 -0.06 10.30 2.50
C PHE A 372 1.26 9.71 2.00
N ILE A 373 2.28 10.55 1.80
CA ILE A 373 3.67 10.13 1.60
C ILE A 373 4.41 10.24 2.92
N GLY A 374 4.92 9.13 3.42
CA GLY A 374 5.78 9.09 4.60
C GLY A 374 7.26 9.21 4.24
N PHE A 375 8.06 9.59 5.22
CA PHE A 375 9.52 9.63 5.12
C PHE A 375 10.16 8.96 6.34
N VAL A 376 11.10 8.04 6.13
CA VAL A 376 11.94 7.46 7.17
C VAL A 376 13.35 8.02 7.01
N PRO A 377 13.87 8.81 7.97
CA PRO A 377 15.25 9.25 7.93
C PRO A 377 16.16 8.02 8.07
N MET A 378 17.16 7.92 7.19
CA MET A 378 18.11 6.81 7.17
C MET A 378 19.52 7.36 7.32
N LYS A 379 20.42 6.57 7.92
CA LYS A 379 21.86 6.84 7.95
C LYS A 379 22.60 5.51 7.91
N ASN A 380 23.54 5.37 6.98
CA ASN A 380 24.33 4.14 6.80
C ASN A 380 23.45 2.89 6.66
N GLY A 381 22.40 2.96 5.82
CA GLY A 381 21.53 1.81 5.58
C GLY A 381 20.50 1.48 6.66
N ALA A 382 20.47 2.21 7.78
CA ALA A 382 19.53 1.97 8.88
C ALA A 382 18.68 3.22 9.21
N PRO A 383 17.44 3.05 9.74
CA PRO A 383 16.67 4.18 10.25
C PRO A 383 17.42 4.96 11.31
N SER A 384 17.43 6.28 11.20
CA SER A 384 18.15 7.19 12.11
C SER A 384 17.21 8.00 13.02
N GLY A 385 15.90 7.77 12.90
CA GLY A 385 14.88 8.47 13.68
C GLY A 385 13.47 7.95 13.37
N PRO A 386 12.44 8.53 14.01
CA PRO A 386 11.05 8.17 13.76
C PRO A 386 10.64 8.55 12.33
N TRP A 387 9.65 7.84 11.78
CA TRP A 387 9.05 8.20 10.51
C TRP A 387 8.27 9.52 10.60
N GLU A 388 8.16 10.22 9.48
CA GLU A 388 7.57 11.55 9.33
C GLU A 388 6.50 11.55 8.23
N VAL A 389 5.57 12.51 8.29
CA VAL A 389 4.67 12.79 7.16
C VAL A 389 5.38 13.79 6.26
N PHE A 390 5.58 13.42 5.00
CA PHE A 390 6.19 14.30 4.00
C PHE A 390 5.13 15.06 3.20
N ALA A 391 4.13 14.38 2.65
CA ALA A 391 3.07 15.02 1.87
C ALA A 391 1.71 14.42 2.22
N ASP A 392 0.68 15.25 2.36
CA ASP A 392 -0.70 14.83 2.57
C ASP A 392 -1.67 15.72 1.76
N GLY A 393 -2.98 15.48 1.85
CA GLY A 393 -4.02 16.22 1.12
C GLY A 393 -4.58 15.46 -0.08
N PHE A 394 -4.03 14.28 -0.40
CA PHE A 394 -4.47 13.45 -1.52
C PHE A 394 -5.95 13.07 -1.43
N ALA A 395 -6.44 12.74 -0.24
CA ALA A 395 -7.83 12.37 -0.03
C ALA A 395 -8.81 13.52 -0.35
N GLY A 396 -8.38 14.78 -0.28
CA GLY A 396 -9.22 15.95 -0.57
C GLY A 396 -10.41 16.16 0.36
N VAL A 397 -10.49 15.37 1.44
CA VAL A 397 -11.45 15.47 2.54
C VAL A 397 -10.71 15.14 3.84
N ASP A 398 -11.12 15.72 4.96
CA ASP A 398 -10.44 15.50 6.24
C ASP A 398 -10.77 14.12 6.83
N THR A 399 -12.06 13.76 6.86
CA THR A 399 -12.53 12.46 7.36
C THR A 399 -12.96 11.58 6.21
N ILE A 400 -12.34 10.41 6.08
CA ILE A 400 -12.59 9.45 5.01
C ILE A 400 -13.45 8.32 5.61
N ALA A 401 -14.77 8.44 5.51
CA ALA A 401 -15.68 7.40 6.03
C ALA A 401 -15.62 6.13 5.18
N SER A 402 -15.52 6.28 3.86
CA SER A 402 -15.31 5.18 2.94
C SER A 402 -14.14 5.47 2.01
N THR A 403 -13.45 4.41 1.57
CA THR A 403 -12.40 4.48 0.54
C THR A 403 -12.85 5.23 -0.73
N SER A 404 -14.15 5.20 -1.06
CA SER A 404 -14.70 5.92 -2.21
C SER A 404 -14.66 7.44 -2.08
N ASP A 405 -14.54 7.96 -0.87
CA ASP A 405 -14.64 9.40 -0.59
C ASP A 405 -13.32 10.10 -0.92
N ALA A 406 -12.19 9.42 -0.73
CA ALA A 406 -10.86 9.94 -1.02
C ALA A 406 -10.71 10.32 -2.51
N LYS A 407 -10.51 11.60 -2.83
CA LYS A 407 -10.39 12.14 -4.20
C LYS A 407 -9.23 11.54 -5.00
N TYR A 408 -8.11 11.28 -4.34
CA TYR A 408 -6.91 10.63 -4.88
C TYR A 408 -6.31 9.67 -3.85
N ARG A 409 -5.50 8.71 -4.32
CA ARG A 409 -4.81 7.75 -3.45
C ARG A 409 -3.35 7.59 -3.92
N PRO A 410 -2.36 8.07 -3.15
CA PRO A 410 -0.97 8.06 -3.56
C PRO A 410 -0.49 6.63 -3.79
N MET A 411 0.29 6.42 -4.84
CA MET A 411 0.53 5.09 -5.38
C MET A 411 2.00 4.84 -5.68
N GLY A 412 2.53 5.44 -6.75
CA GLY A 412 3.91 5.28 -7.17
C GLY A 412 4.76 6.50 -6.80
N LEU A 413 6.06 6.27 -6.63
CA LEU A 413 7.10 7.26 -6.36
C LEU A 413 8.19 7.14 -7.42
N ALA A 414 8.68 8.28 -7.91
CA ALA A 414 9.86 8.30 -8.75
C ALA A 414 10.67 9.57 -8.54
N MET A 415 11.99 9.48 -8.73
CA MET A 415 12.86 10.65 -8.67
C MET A 415 13.19 11.12 -10.08
N GLY A 416 12.99 12.41 -10.35
CA GLY A 416 13.43 13.04 -11.58
C GLY A 416 14.95 13.19 -11.67
N PRO A 417 15.50 13.41 -12.88
CA PRO A 417 16.95 13.61 -13.07
C PRO A 417 17.48 14.87 -12.35
N ASP A 418 16.60 15.82 -12.04
CA ASP A 418 16.90 17.03 -11.28
C ASP A 418 16.80 16.84 -9.75
N GLY A 419 16.43 15.64 -9.28
CA GLY A 419 16.19 15.33 -7.88
C GLY A 419 14.81 15.72 -7.35
N SER A 420 13.84 16.09 -8.20
CA SER A 420 12.45 16.28 -7.79
C SER A 420 11.75 14.94 -7.54
N LEU A 421 10.73 14.91 -6.68
CA LEU A 421 9.94 13.70 -6.38
C LEU A 421 8.61 13.72 -7.13
N TYR A 422 8.31 12.66 -7.84
CA TYR A 422 7.03 12.46 -8.52
C TYR A 422 6.17 11.49 -7.72
N VAL A 423 4.88 11.78 -7.65
CA VAL A 423 3.87 10.95 -6.97
C VAL A 423 2.72 10.72 -7.94
N SER A 424 2.30 9.48 -8.13
CA SER A 424 1.11 9.14 -8.90
C SER A 424 -0.09 8.82 -8.00
N ASP A 425 -1.31 8.96 -8.53
CA ASP A 425 -2.52 8.46 -7.90
C ASP A 425 -3.24 7.38 -8.72
N SER A 426 -3.88 6.45 -8.01
CA SER A 426 -4.56 5.30 -8.63
C SER A 426 -6.07 5.41 -8.80
N LYS A 427 -6.69 6.50 -8.33
CA LYS A 427 -8.12 6.79 -8.49
C LYS A 427 -8.39 7.57 -9.77
N LYS A 428 -7.55 8.55 -10.12
CA LYS A 428 -7.69 9.36 -11.35
C LYS A 428 -6.48 9.30 -12.27
N GLY A 429 -5.30 8.90 -11.80
CA GLY A 429 -4.08 8.93 -12.60
C GLY A 429 -3.41 10.31 -12.65
N LYS A 430 -3.75 11.19 -11.72
CA LYS A 430 -3.05 12.44 -11.45
C LYS A 430 -1.61 12.14 -11.06
N ILE A 431 -0.69 12.99 -11.52
CA ILE A 431 0.72 12.94 -11.16
C ILE A 431 1.14 14.32 -10.67
N TRP A 432 1.74 14.36 -9.50
CA TRP A 432 2.39 15.55 -8.95
C TRP A 432 3.89 15.44 -9.12
N ARG A 433 4.55 16.59 -9.25
CA ARG A 433 6.00 16.76 -9.11
C ARG A 433 6.24 17.73 -7.95
N ILE A 434 6.94 17.25 -6.94
CA ILE A 434 7.28 17.96 -5.71
C ILE A 434 8.73 18.44 -5.80
N LEU A 435 8.92 19.72 -5.57
CA LEU A 435 10.16 20.47 -5.75
C LEU A 435 10.54 21.15 -4.45
N TYR A 436 11.84 21.35 -4.20
CA TYR A 436 12.31 22.19 -3.10
C TYR A 436 12.84 23.52 -3.63
N LYS A 437 12.26 24.62 -3.15
CA LYS A 437 12.61 26.00 -3.55
C LYS A 437 12.98 26.89 -2.36
N GLY A 438 12.98 26.33 -1.15
CA GLY A 438 13.45 27.00 0.05
C GLY A 438 14.98 27.02 0.18
N ASP A 439 15.46 27.53 1.30
CA ASP A 439 16.87 27.49 1.68
C ASP A 439 17.22 26.12 2.29
N ARG A 440 18.10 25.36 1.63
CA ARG A 440 18.47 24.00 2.05
C ARG A 440 19.27 24.00 3.35
N GLU A 441 20.05 25.04 3.62
CA GLU A 441 20.92 25.14 4.80
C GLU A 441 20.11 25.47 6.06
N ASN A 442 19.02 26.21 5.90
CA ASN A 442 18.13 26.64 6.99
C ASN A 442 16.85 25.79 7.12
N PHE A 443 16.76 24.66 6.42
CA PHE A 443 15.63 23.74 6.55
C PHE A 443 15.70 22.97 7.87
N GLY A 444 14.66 23.08 8.70
CA GLY A 444 14.63 22.38 9.98
C GLY A 444 13.23 22.32 10.60
N LYS A 445 13.20 22.37 11.95
CA LYS A 445 11.96 22.22 12.74
C LYS A 445 10.85 23.19 12.34
N ALA A 446 11.20 24.43 11.99
CA ALA A 446 10.23 25.44 11.58
C ALA A 446 9.45 24.99 10.33
N GLN A 447 10.15 24.52 9.29
CA GLN A 447 9.56 24.05 8.04
C GLN A 447 8.77 22.75 8.22
N LEU A 448 9.15 21.90 9.18
CA LEU A 448 8.47 20.64 9.47
C LEU A 448 7.26 20.77 10.39
N SER A 449 7.19 21.83 11.19
CA SER A 449 6.19 21.97 12.28
C SER A 449 4.74 21.75 11.83
N ALA A 450 4.38 22.20 10.62
CA ALA A 450 3.06 21.98 10.05
C ALA A 450 2.77 20.50 9.80
N MET A 451 3.76 19.74 9.31
CA MET A 451 3.63 18.32 9.04
C MET A 451 3.66 17.48 10.31
N GLU A 452 4.45 17.87 11.32
CA GLU A 452 4.42 17.26 12.65
C GLU A 452 3.04 17.42 13.29
N LYS A 453 2.47 18.64 13.28
CA LYS A 453 1.10 18.88 13.73
C LYS A 453 0.11 18.02 12.96
N ARG A 454 0.24 17.97 11.63
CA ARG A 454 -0.65 17.20 10.76
C ARG A 454 -0.61 15.70 11.07
N LYS A 455 0.57 15.13 11.33
CA LYS A 455 0.73 13.74 11.80
C LYS A 455 -0.06 13.46 13.08
N MET A 456 -0.13 14.43 13.99
CA MET A 456 -0.81 14.29 15.29
C MET A 456 -2.32 14.52 15.20
N THR A 457 -2.81 15.29 14.23
CA THR A 457 -4.21 15.75 14.22
C THR A 457 -5.04 15.24 13.05
N ALA A 458 -4.44 14.89 11.92
CA ALA A 458 -5.19 14.50 10.73
C ALA A 458 -5.87 13.13 10.92
N PRO A 459 -7.20 12.99 10.73
CA PRO A 459 -7.93 11.74 10.99
C PRO A 459 -7.42 10.53 10.19
N ASN A 460 -6.83 10.77 9.02
CA ASN A 460 -6.23 9.72 8.20
C ASN A 460 -4.81 9.31 8.64
N ILE A 461 -4.16 10.01 9.59
CA ILE A 461 -2.76 9.75 9.97
C ILE A 461 -2.62 9.43 11.46
N LYS A 462 -3.31 10.16 12.32
CA LYS A 462 -3.23 9.93 13.77
C LYS A 462 -3.75 8.53 14.10
N THR A 463 -3.24 7.93 15.18
CA THR A 463 -3.92 6.80 15.80
C THR A 463 -5.28 7.30 16.30
N PRO A 464 -6.40 6.67 15.91
CA PRO A 464 -7.71 7.09 16.39
C PRO A 464 -7.84 6.88 17.90
N ASP A 465 -8.58 7.76 18.57
CA ASP A 465 -9.09 7.56 19.93
C ASP A 465 -10.16 6.46 19.89
N GLU A 466 -10.11 5.53 20.85
CA GLU A 466 -10.96 4.33 20.88
C GLU A 466 -12.47 4.63 20.94
N ILE A 467 -12.86 5.84 21.35
CA ILE A 467 -14.27 6.19 21.53
C ILE A 467 -14.61 7.40 20.68
N LYS A 468 -13.79 8.46 20.72
CA LYS A 468 -14.14 9.77 20.14
C LYS A 468 -14.09 9.80 18.62
N ASP A 469 -13.29 8.92 18.01
CA ASP A 469 -13.11 8.90 16.56
C ASP A 469 -13.96 7.81 15.87
N ILE A 470 -14.87 7.15 16.59
CA ILE A 470 -15.86 6.25 15.97
C ILE A 470 -16.76 7.06 15.06
N LEU A 471 -16.86 6.69 13.78
CA LEU A 471 -17.78 7.33 12.84
C LEU A 471 -19.20 6.81 13.08
N VAL A 472 -20.03 7.68 13.67
CA VAL A 472 -21.44 7.41 13.90
C VAL A 472 -22.26 8.22 12.88
N PRO A 473 -23.23 7.61 12.17
CA PRO A 473 -24.10 8.38 11.28
C PRO A 473 -24.88 9.47 12.02
N GLU A 474 -25.09 10.61 11.37
CA GLU A 474 -25.88 11.73 11.91
C GLU A 474 -27.26 11.27 12.39
N GLY A 475 -27.65 11.69 13.60
CA GLY A 475 -28.93 11.33 14.22
C GLY A 475 -28.93 10.04 15.05
N MET A 476 -27.77 9.40 15.25
CA MET A 476 -27.63 8.20 16.07
C MET A 476 -26.45 8.27 17.05
N GLU A 477 -26.21 9.46 17.62
CA GLU A 477 -25.25 9.65 18.72
C GLU A 477 -25.49 8.63 19.84
N HIS A 478 -24.41 8.10 20.39
CA HIS A 478 -24.40 7.05 21.41
C HIS A 478 -25.45 7.31 22.49
N THR A 479 -26.39 6.37 22.69
CA THR A 479 -27.20 6.36 23.90
C THR A 479 -26.30 6.00 25.07
N ASP A 480 -25.81 7.01 25.77
CA ASP A 480 -25.08 6.87 27.02
C ASP A 480 -25.85 5.98 28.01
N GLY A 481 -25.19 4.92 28.49
CA GLY A 481 -25.51 4.34 29.80
C GLY A 481 -26.57 3.23 29.90
N LYS A 482 -26.97 2.55 28.80
CA LYS A 482 -27.69 1.26 28.95
C LYS A 482 -26.68 0.12 29.08
N GLU A 483 -26.86 -0.74 30.09
CA GLU A 483 -26.15 -2.02 30.19
C GLU A 483 -26.24 -2.77 28.86
N ILE A 484 -25.08 -3.08 28.28
CA ILE A 484 -24.99 -3.82 27.03
C ILE A 484 -25.34 -5.28 27.36
N THR A 485 -26.50 -5.75 26.89
CA THR A 485 -26.91 -7.15 27.06
C THR A 485 -25.95 -8.09 26.34
N GLU A 486 -25.84 -9.34 26.80
CA GLU A 486 -25.00 -10.37 26.16
C GLU A 486 -25.30 -10.52 24.66
N ALA A 487 -26.59 -10.50 24.29
CA ALA A 487 -27.02 -10.51 22.90
C ALA A 487 -26.54 -9.28 22.09
N ALA A 488 -26.51 -8.09 22.70
CA ALA A 488 -25.97 -6.88 22.08
C ALA A 488 -24.45 -6.96 21.93
N GLN A 489 -23.74 -7.58 22.89
CA GLN A 489 -22.31 -7.85 22.80
C GLN A 489 -22.03 -8.80 21.64
N LEU A 490 -22.75 -9.93 21.54
CA LEU A 490 -22.61 -10.89 20.45
C LEU A 490 -22.88 -10.24 19.07
N PHE A 491 -23.92 -9.41 18.96
CA PHE A 491 -24.16 -8.64 17.73
C PHE A 491 -22.99 -7.68 17.41
N ASN A 492 -22.49 -6.95 18.40
CA ASN A 492 -21.37 -6.04 18.21
C ASN A 492 -20.11 -6.77 17.75
N THR A 493 -19.87 -7.95 18.31
CA THR A 493 -18.75 -8.84 18.04
C THR A 493 -18.81 -9.45 16.64
N PHE A 494 -19.95 -10.00 16.23
CA PHE A 494 -20.02 -10.81 14.99
C PHE A 494 -20.72 -10.14 13.81
N CYS A 495 -21.54 -9.12 14.04
CA CYS A 495 -22.40 -8.53 13.00
C CYS A 495 -22.08 -7.06 12.73
N SER A 496 -21.67 -6.30 13.74
CA SER A 496 -21.61 -4.83 13.63
C SER A 496 -20.56 -4.31 12.65
N VAL A 497 -19.51 -5.06 12.32
CA VAL A 497 -18.52 -4.56 11.36
C VAL A 497 -19.10 -4.41 9.95
N CYS A 498 -20.01 -5.33 9.57
CA CYS A 498 -20.68 -5.28 8.27
C CYS A 498 -22.00 -4.51 8.38
N HIS A 499 -22.83 -4.84 9.38
CA HIS A 499 -24.18 -4.31 9.51
C HIS A 499 -24.27 -3.01 10.34
N GLN A 500 -23.13 -2.51 10.82
CA GLN A 500 -23.00 -1.35 11.70
C GLN A 500 -23.67 -1.59 13.07
N ARG A 501 -23.22 -0.88 14.11
CA ARG A 501 -23.82 -1.00 15.47
C ARG A 501 -25.30 -0.60 15.50
N ASN A 502 -25.74 0.18 14.52
CA ASN A 502 -27.12 0.61 14.33
C ASN A 502 -27.95 -0.31 13.42
N GLY A 503 -27.38 -1.42 12.91
CA GLY A 503 -28.08 -2.37 12.04
C GLY A 503 -28.47 -1.82 10.67
N LEU A 504 -27.99 -0.65 10.24
CA LEU A 504 -28.32 -0.08 8.92
C LEU A 504 -27.37 -0.51 7.80
N GLY A 505 -26.29 -1.22 8.12
CA GLY A 505 -25.26 -1.55 7.15
C GLY A 505 -24.59 -0.31 6.56
N ASN A 506 -24.00 -0.46 5.38
CA ASN A 506 -23.31 0.63 4.70
C ASN A 506 -23.48 0.52 3.16
N ALA A 507 -22.65 1.22 2.39
CA ALA A 507 -22.71 1.15 0.94
C ALA A 507 -22.55 -0.30 0.40
N ARG A 508 -21.80 -1.14 1.12
CA ARG A 508 -21.40 -2.51 0.76
C ARG A 508 -22.25 -3.60 1.42
N PHE A 509 -22.84 -3.36 2.58
CA PHE A 509 -23.59 -4.36 3.35
C PHE A 509 -25.03 -3.91 3.65
N PRO A 510 -26.01 -4.81 3.62
CA PRO A 510 -27.42 -4.43 3.70
C PRO A 510 -27.88 -4.03 5.12
N PRO A 511 -28.93 -3.19 5.22
CA PRO A 511 -29.60 -2.92 6.49
C PRO A 511 -30.34 -4.16 6.99
N LEU A 512 -30.44 -4.30 8.30
CA LEU A 512 -31.21 -5.32 9.01
C LEU A 512 -32.60 -4.81 9.42
N ASN A 513 -32.79 -3.50 9.54
CA ASN A 513 -34.06 -2.92 9.99
C ASN A 513 -35.19 -3.02 8.97
N GLY A 514 -36.39 -3.43 9.40
CA GLY A 514 -37.61 -3.42 8.60
C GLY A 514 -37.53 -4.28 7.33
N THR A 515 -36.65 -5.29 7.30
CA THR A 515 -36.46 -6.12 6.10
C THR A 515 -37.25 -7.43 6.19
N LYS A 516 -37.69 -7.97 5.04
CA LYS A 516 -38.32 -9.29 4.98
C LYS A 516 -37.39 -10.43 5.43
N TRP A 517 -36.08 -10.22 5.30
CA TRP A 517 -35.05 -11.16 5.75
C TRP A 517 -35.05 -11.31 7.27
N VAL A 518 -35.24 -10.20 7.99
CA VAL A 518 -35.26 -10.20 9.46
C VAL A 518 -36.66 -10.44 10.02
N LEU A 519 -37.69 -9.81 9.45
CA LEU A 519 -39.06 -9.86 9.99
C LEU A 519 -39.87 -11.07 9.50
N GLY A 520 -39.40 -11.76 8.46
CA GLY A 520 -40.06 -12.92 7.88
C GLY A 520 -39.85 -14.21 8.68
N ASP A 521 -39.81 -15.31 7.94
CA ASP A 521 -39.61 -16.66 8.49
C ASP A 521 -38.29 -16.79 9.26
N LYS A 522 -38.37 -17.33 10.48
CA LYS A 522 -37.20 -17.50 11.34
C LYS A 522 -36.22 -18.49 10.75
N ALA A 523 -36.70 -19.59 10.15
CA ALA A 523 -35.82 -20.63 9.63
C ALA A 523 -34.94 -20.11 8.49
N THR A 524 -35.48 -19.22 7.65
CA THR A 524 -34.71 -18.50 6.63
C THR A 524 -33.58 -17.67 7.26
N LEU A 525 -33.88 -16.86 8.26
CA LEU A 525 -32.88 -16.01 8.92
C LEU A 525 -31.81 -16.85 9.65
N ILE A 526 -32.22 -17.91 10.35
CA ILE A 526 -31.31 -18.87 11.00
C ILE A 526 -30.39 -19.53 9.96
N SER A 527 -30.95 -19.97 8.82
CA SER A 527 -30.17 -20.60 7.75
C SER A 527 -29.15 -19.64 7.14
N VAL A 528 -29.49 -18.35 7.00
CA VAL A 528 -28.53 -17.31 6.56
C VAL A 528 -27.34 -17.19 7.52
N ILE A 529 -27.58 -17.21 8.84
CA ILE A 529 -26.49 -17.17 9.82
C ILE A 529 -25.64 -18.43 9.76
N LEU A 530 -26.26 -19.61 9.71
CA LEU A 530 -25.55 -20.89 9.73
C LEU A 530 -24.76 -21.17 8.45
N ASN A 531 -25.26 -20.74 7.29
CA ASN A 531 -24.64 -21.08 5.99
C ASN A 531 -23.90 -19.89 5.35
N GLY A 532 -24.06 -18.70 5.91
CA GLY A 532 -23.67 -17.46 5.25
C GLY A 532 -24.53 -17.18 4.03
N LEU A 533 -24.13 -16.19 3.25
CA LEU A 533 -24.85 -15.78 2.05
C LEU A 533 -23.85 -15.41 0.96
N ARG A 534 -24.02 -15.97 -0.24
CA ARG A 534 -23.19 -15.66 -1.41
C ARG A 534 -24.08 -15.39 -2.62
N GLY A 535 -23.57 -14.57 -3.54
CA GLY A 535 -24.31 -14.15 -4.72
C GLY A 535 -25.03 -12.82 -4.52
N GLU A 536 -25.72 -12.38 -5.58
CA GLU A 536 -26.45 -11.13 -5.57
C GLU A 536 -27.77 -11.27 -4.81
N ILE A 537 -28.02 -10.36 -3.87
CA ILE A 537 -29.28 -10.24 -3.13
C ILE A 537 -29.84 -8.84 -3.25
N THR A 538 -31.16 -8.72 -3.14
CA THR A 538 -31.83 -7.41 -3.08
C THR A 538 -32.43 -7.18 -1.70
N VAL A 539 -32.07 -6.06 -1.08
CA VAL A 539 -32.60 -5.60 0.22
C VAL A 539 -33.08 -4.16 0.08
N LYS A 540 -34.35 -3.90 0.38
CA LYS A 540 -35.01 -2.59 0.21
C LYS A 540 -34.77 -1.95 -1.18
N GLY A 541 -34.82 -2.76 -2.23
CA GLY A 541 -34.64 -2.31 -3.62
C GLY A 541 -33.19 -2.03 -4.04
N LYS A 542 -32.21 -2.20 -3.14
CA LYS A 542 -30.78 -2.09 -3.47
C LYS A 542 -30.15 -3.48 -3.58
N SER A 543 -29.29 -3.65 -4.59
CA SER A 543 -28.51 -4.87 -4.82
C SER A 543 -27.24 -4.89 -3.98
N TYR A 544 -26.90 -6.06 -3.43
CA TYR A 544 -25.71 -6.35 -2.65
C TYR A 544 -25.10 -7.68 -3.13
N THR A 545 -23.79 -7.70 -3.35
CA THR A 545 -23.06 -8.85 -3.90
C THR A 545 -21.95 -9.37 -2.99
N ASN A 546 -21.72 -8.73 -1.85
CA ASN A 546 -20.69 -9.14 -0.90
C ASN A 546 -21.12 -10.40 -0.17
N ALA A 547 -20.17 -11.32 0.03
CA ALA A 547 -20.42 -12.53 0.79
C ALA A 547 -20.60 -12.22 2.28
N MET A 548 -21.63 -12.80 2.89
CA MET A 548 -21.78 -12.89 4.32
C MET A 548 -21.15 -14.21 4.79
N PRO A 549 -20.20 -14.19 5.75
CA PRO A 549 -19.62 -15.42 6.26
C PRO A 549 -20.67 -16.24 7.01
N LYS A 550 -20.49 -17.56 7.01
CA LYS A 550 -21.24 -18.47 7.89
C LYS A 550 -20.77 -18.27 9.33
N LEU A 551 -21.70 -18.37 10.28
CA LEU A 551 -21.44 -18.31 11.72
C LEU A 551 -21.83 -19.62 12.43
N ASN A 552 -21.73 -20.76 11.74
CA ASN A 552 -22.05 -22.08 12.30
C ASN A 552 -21.08 -22.56 13.39
N MET A 553 -20.02 -21.81 13.68
CA MET A 553 -19.12 -22.10 14.80
C MET A 553 -19.66 -21.59 16.14
N LEU A 554 -20.68 -20.72 16.14
CA LEU A 554 -21.33 -20.24 17.36
C LEU A 554 -22.28 -21.29 17.91
N GLU A 555 -22.44 -21.29 19.22
CA GLU A 555 -23.40 -22.15 19.92
C GLU A 555 -24.84 -21.75 19.57
N ASP A 556 -25.79 -22.67 19.72
CA ASP A 556 -27.18 -22.43 19.34
C ASP A 556 -27.83 -21.32 20.17
N GLU A 557 -27.45 -21.20 21.44
CA GLU A 557 -27.82 -20.09 22.33
C GLU A 557 -27.28 -18.75 21.83
N GLU A 558 -26.00 -18.69 21.44
CA GLU A 558 -25.38 -17.44 20.94
C GLU A 558 -26.08 -16.96 19.66
N ILE A 559 -26.41 -17.88 18.75
CA ILE A 559 -27.15 -17.55 17.52
C ILE A 559 -28.57 -17.10 17.86
N ALA A 560 -29.26 -17.78 18.76
CA ALA A 560 -30.61 -17.41 19.19
C ALA A 560 -30.65 -16.00 19.78
N ASP A 561 -29.65 -15.65 20.59
CA ASP A 561 -29.49 -14.33 21.18
C ASP A 561 -29.23 -13.25 20.13
N ILE A 562 -28.28 -13.46 19.21
CA ILE A 562 -28.01 -12.54 18.10
C ILE A 562 -29.27 -12.29 17.28
N LEU A 563 -29.97 -13.36 16.89
CA LEU A 563 -31.15 -13.27 16.05
C LEU A 563 -32.31 -12.60 16.77
N THR A 564 -32.49 -12.88 18.06
CA THR A 564 -33.47 -12.19 18.91
C THR A 564 -33.16 -10.71 19.00
N TYR A 565 -31.89 -10.34 19.26
CA TYR A 565 -31.47 -8.95 19.31
C TYR A 565 -31.75 -8.23 17.99
N ILE A 566 -31.37 -8.80 16.84
CA ILE A 566 -31.63 -8.24 15.52
C ILE A 566 -33.15 -8.04 15.28
N ARG A 567 -33.98 -9.00 15.69
CA ARG A 567 -35.44 -8.98 15.50
C ARG A 567 -36.18 -8.02 16.44
N GLN A 568 -35.56 -7.60 17.53
CA GLN A 568 -36.16 -6.70 18.53
C GLN A 568 -35.52 -5.30 18.60
N ASN A 569 -34.43 -5.07 17.86
CA ASN A 569 -33.72 -3.80 17.83
C ASN A 569 -33.76 -3.16 16.44
N PHE A 570 -33.16 -1.97 16.30
CA PHE A 570 -33.10 -1.21 15.05
C PHE A 570 -34.48 -0.79 14.50
N GLY A 571 -35.49 -0.70 15.38
CA GLY A 571 -36.88 -0.43 15.01
C GLY A 571 -37.66 -1.68 14.58
N ASN A 572 -37.10 -2.88 14.76
CA ASN A 572 -37.80 -4.14 14.56
C ASN A 572 -38.61 -4.53 15.81
N THR A 573 -39.79 -5.12 15.61
CA THR A 573 -40.66 -5.64 16.67
C THR A 573 -41.15 -7.05 16.31
N ALA A 574 -40.22 -7.98 16.11
CA ALA A 574 -40.50 -9.37 15.76
C ALA A 574 -40.30 -10.34 16.93
N SER A 575 -40.86 -11.55 16.82
CA SER A 575 -40.75 -12.60 17.84
C SER A 575 -39.30 -13.06 18.06
N THR A 576 -38.96 -13.48 19.28
CA THR A 576 -37.65 -14.04 19.65
C THR A 576 -37.34 -15.32 18.86
N VAL A 577 -36.06 -15.67 18.76
CA VAL A 577 -35.59 -16.97 18.25
C VAL A 577 -35.07 -17.78 19.43
N THR A 578 -35.38 -19.08 19.49
CA THR A 578 -34.90 -19.98 20.56
C THR A 578 -33.75 -20.85 20.09
N ALA A 579 -32.89 -21.31 21.03
CA ALA A 579 -31.81 -22.24 20.73
C ALA A 579 -32.33 -23.54 20.08
N GLU A 580 -33.50 -24.04 20.51
CA GLU A 580 -34.16 -25.20 19.92
C GLU A 580 -34.55 -24.99 18.44
N GLU A 581 -35.01 -23.78 18.08
CA GLU A 581 -35.28 -23.41 16.69
C GLU A 581 -33.99 -23.41 15.86
N VAL A 582 -32.88 -22.92 16.43
CA VAL A 582 -31.56 -22.92 15.78
C VAL A 582 -31.06 -24.36 15.59
N ALA A 583 -31.06 -25.17 16.64
CA ALA A 583 -30.63 -26.57 16.62
C ALA A 583 -31.38 -27.37 15.55
N LYS A 584 -32.69 -27.13 15.41
CA LYS A 584 -33.53 -27.79 14.41
C LYS A 584 -33.10 -27.44 12.99
N VAL A 585 -32.83 -26.17 12.69
CA VAL A 585 -32.38 -25.74 11.36
C VAL A 585 -30.96 -26.22 11.08
N ARG A 586 -30.07 -26.16 12.08
CA ARG A 586 -28.69 -26.67 11.97
C ARG A 586 -28.67 -28.14 11.57
N LYS A 587 -29.41 -28.99 12.28
CA LYS A 587 -29.54 -30.41 11.96
C LYS A 587 -30.12 -30.66 10.56
N ALA A 588 -31.05 -29.81 10.13
CA ALA A 588 -31.63 -29.92 8.79
C ALA A 588 -30.63 -29.55 7.67
N ASN A 589 -29.61 -28.74 7.95
CA ASN A 589 -28.58 -28.35 6.99
C ASN A 589 -27.42 -29.37 6.90
N GLU A 590 -27.31 -30.30 7.85
CA GLU A 590 -26.31 -31.38 7.84
C GLU A 590 -26.75 -32.61 7.01
N LEU A 591 -28.02 -32.66 6.61
CA LEU A 591 -28.64 -33.65 5.73
C LEU A 591 -28.61 -33.17 4.28
#